data_AF-A0A3S0R0C9-F1
#
_entry.id   AF-A0A3S0R0C9-F1
#
_cell.length_a   1.000
_cell.length_b   1.000
_cell.length_c   1.000
_cell.angle_alpha   90.00
_cell.angle_beta   90.00
_cell.angle_gamma   90.00
#
_symmetry.space_group_name_H-M   'P 1'
#
loop_
_entity.id
_entity.type
_entity.pdbx_description
1 polymer ?
#
loop_
_entity_poly.entity_id
_entity_poly.type
_entity_poly.pdbx_seq_one_letter_code
_entity_poly.pdbx_strand_id
1 'polypeptide(L)'
;MVSAVSVSAPMIFHHRPDPPYNPSPVDTAVAKYNDDLKAGDPCVLWNDAQAIRAAIKQEIGDDIAALPQRGKTERDPTIDQLVQDYGKGILSCHDMDPAVTKEVIQSGIDDYRKEATTWTPEDRSQVDAYIKSAMDRHGGDIEKSFEDLRDMRWTPAHFYDSNLAIAADYLRARWETQKYNNTTAQIEVGTYLDDKKQGKTPQNGPGPVSQYSKLQEEYMYKGINDQWNTLHWWEQMFASSPDQTRADLVAAAFENDVS
;
A
#
# COMPACT_ATOMS: atom_id res chain seq x y z
N MET A 1 -10.38 -41.30 11.45
CA MET A 1 -9.52 -40.38 12.23
C MET A 1 -8.43 -39.90 11.31
N VAL A 2 -8.50 -38.65 10.87
CA VAL A 2 -7.52 -38.07 9.93
C VAL A 2 -6.59 -37.20 10.76
N SER A 3 -5.33 -37.61 10.89
CA SER A 3 -4.31 -36.85 11.60
C SER A 3 -3.94 -35.60 10.80
N ALA A 4 -3.98 -34.44 11.45
CA ALA A 4 -3.50 -33.19 10.89
C ALA A 4 -1.97 -33.25 10.72
N VAL A 5 -1.49 -33.04 9.50
CA VAL A 5 -0.08 -32.81 9.24
C VAL A 5 0.22 -31.36 9.60
N SER A 6 0.84 -31.17 10.77
CA SER A 6 1.45 -29.92 11.18
C SER A 6 2.69 -29.66 10.33
N VAL A 7 2.56 -28.81 9.31
CA VAL A 7 3.73 -28.29 8.58
C VAL A 7 4.22 -27.05 9.31
N SER A 8 4.96 -27.27 10.39
CA SER A 8 5.85 -26.25 10.95
C SER A 8 7.17 -26.38 10.21
N ALA A 9 7.32 -25.73 9.06
CA ALA A 9 8.64 -25.61 8.44
C ALA A 9 9.47 -24.65 9.32
N PRO A 10 10.60 -25.10 9.92
CA PRO A 10 11.51 -24.18 10.56
C PRO A 10 12.14 -23.30 9.47
N MET A 11 11.97 -21.97 9.57
CA MET A 11 12.79 -21.04 8.82
C MET A 11 14.22 -21.15 9.34
N ILE A 12 15.02 -21.99 8.68
CA ILE A 12 16.46 -22.02 8.86
C ILE A 12 16.99 -20.79 8.11
N PHE A 13 17.25 -19.70 8.84
CA PHE A 13 18.08 -18.64 8.32
C PHE A 13 19.48 -19.21 8.12
N HIS A 14 19.92 -19.30 6.87
CA HIS A 14 21.30 -19.60 6.55
C HIS A 14 22.18 -18.52 7.20
N HIS A 15 22.94 -18.89 8.22
CA HIS A 15 24.00 -18.07 8.76
C HIS A 15 24.96 -17.75 7.60
N ARG A 16 24.91 -16.50 7.12
CA ARG A 16 25.90 -16.00 6.18
C ARG A 16 27.23 -15.98 6.93
N PRO A 17 28.34 -16.47 6.34
CA PRO A 17 29.66 -16.22 6.91
C PRO A 17 29.86 -14.71 7.02
N ASP A 18 30.22 -14.24 8.22
CA ASP A 18 30.26 -12.81 8.54
C ASP A 18 31.21 -12.09 7.56
N PRO A 19 30.69 -11.16 6.72
CA PRO A 19 31.55 -10.16 6.10
C PRO A 19 32.24 -9.34 7.22
N PRO A 20 33.34 -8.60 6.94
CA PRO A 20 33.87 -7.67 7.93
C PRO A 20 32.72 -6.82 8.48
N TYR A 21 32.51 -6.87 9.80
CA TYR A 21 31.42 -6.18 10.48
C TYR A 21 31.52 -4.70 10.14
N ASN A 22 30.64 -4.26 9.25
CA ASN A 22 30.47 -2.86 8.97
C ASN A 22 29.43 -2.40 9.99
N PRO A 23 29.80 -1.55 10.97
CA PRO A 23 28.87 -1.14 12.02
C PRO A 23 27.65 -0.51 11.37
N SER A 24 26.47 -0.92 11.83
CA SER A 24 25.23 -0.36 11.34
C SER A 24 25.13 1.14 11.72
N PRO A 25 24.25 1.91 11.06
CA PRO A 25 23.95 3.27 11.47
C PRO A 25 23.51 3.34 12.95
N VAL A 26 22.75 2.35 13.42
CA VAL A 26 22.30 2.25 14.81
C VAL A 26 23.48 2.00 15.74
N ASP A 27 24.38 1.07 15.40
CA ASP A 27 25.57 0.77 16.20
C ASP A 27 26.41 2.03 16.45
N THR A 28 26.60 2.83 15.41
CA THR A 28 27.37 4.08 15.48
C THR A 28 26.69 5.12 16.37
N ALA A 29 25.37 5.27 16.25
CA ALA A 29 24.60 6.22 17.06
C ALA A 29 24.55 5.80 18.53
N VAL A 30 24.39 4.51 18.80
CA VAL A 30 24.37 3.94 20.16
C VAL A 30 25.74 4.07 20.83
N ALA A 31 26.83 3.79 20.13
CA ALA A 31 28.18 3.97 20.67
C ALA A 31 28.42 5.42 21.12
N LYS A 32 28.00 6.40 20.31
CA LYS A 32 28.08 7.82 20.65
C LYS A 32 27.25 8.15 21.90
N TYR A 33 25.99 7.71 21.94
CA TYR A 33 25.11 7.92 23.09
C TYR A 33 25.72 7.35 24.37
N ASN A 34 26.26 6.13 24.32
CA ASN A 34 26.89 5.47 25.46
C ASN A 34 28.16 6.20 25.96
N ASP A 35 28.92 6.83 25.07
CA ASP A 35 30.08 7.63 25.44
C ASP A 35 29.67 8.96 26.09
N ASP A 36 28.68 9.65 25.53
CA ASP A 36 28.18 10.92 26.06
C ASP A 36 27.33 10.73 27.34
N LEU A 37 26.78 9.53 27.56
CA LEU A 37 26.07 9.16 28.80
C LEU A 37 26.97 9.29 30.04
N LYS A 38 28.28 9.08 29.89
CA LYS A 38 29.25 9.24 30.98
C LYS A 38 29.48 10.71 31.34
N ALA A 39 29.29 11.63 30.40
CA ALA A 39 29.43 13.07 30.58
C ALA A 39 28.16 13.71 31.16
N GLY A 40 26.97 13.17 30.84
CA GLY A 40 25.71 13.50 31.49
C GLY A 40 25.07 14.84 31.09
N ASP A 41 25.44 15.43 29.95
CA ASP A 41 24.77 16.63 29.42
C ASP A 41 23.39 16.27 28.83
N PRO A 42 22.28 16.74 29.41
CA PRO A 42 20.94 16.38 28.93
C PRO A 42 20.65 16.82 27.49
N CYS A 43 21.24 17.93 27.03
CA CYS A 43 21.03 18.43 25.67
C CYS A 43 21.73 17.53 24.63
N VAL A 44 22.95 17.10 24.94
CA VAL A 44 23.71 16.16 24.10
C VAL A 44 22.99 14.82 24.02
N LEU A 45 22.58 14.27 25.17
CA LEU A 45 21.85 13.00 25.22
C LEU A 45 20.51 13.05 24.47
N TRP A 46 19.83 14.19 24.49
CA TRP A 46 18.61 14.35 23.69
C TRP A 46 18.90 14.31 22.18
N ASN A 47 19.94 14.99 21.72
CA ASN A 47 20.35 14.97 20.31
C ASN A 47 20.78 13.56 19.87
N ASP A 48 21.58 12.88 20.69
CA ASP A 48 22.03 11.51 20.41
C ASP A 48 20.85 10.53 20.36
N ALA A 49 19.85 10.70 21.24
CA ALA A 49 18.61 9.93 21.17
C ALA A 49 17.84 10.17 19.86
N GLN A 50 17.82 11.40 19.33
CA GLN A 50 17.24 11.66 18.00
C GLN A 50 18.06 11.00 16.88
N ALA A 51 19.38 10.95 16.99
CA ALA A 51 20.23 10.27 16.03
C ALA A 51 19.98 8.75 16.02
N ILE A 52 19.81 8.12 17.19
CA ILE A 52 19.42 6.71 17.29
C ILE A 52 18.08 6.47 16.58
N ARG A 53 17.07 7.32 16.82
CA ARG A 53 15.76 7.20 16.16
C ARG A 53 15.85 7.30 14.64
N ALA A 54 16.63 8.25 14.14
CA ALA A 54 16.85 8.40 12.69
C ALA A 54 17.56 7.17 12.10
N ALA A 55 18.56 6.64 12.80
CA ALA A 55 19.28 5.44 12.39
C ALA A 55 18.39 4.20 12.36
N ILE A 56 17.55 4.00 13.37
CA ILE A 56 16.58 2.88 13.42
C ILE A 56 15.62 2.95 12.23
N LYS A 57 15.07 4.13 11.97
CA LYS A 57 14.17 4.35 10.83
C LYS A 57 14.85 4.01 9.50
N GLN A 58 16.11 4.43 9.33
CA GLN A 58 16.87 4.13 8.13
C GLN A 58 17.12 2.63 8.00
N GLU A 59 17.65 1.99 9.04
CA GLU A 59 18.03 0.58 9.01
C GLU A 59 16.83 -0.35 8.78
N ILE A 60 15.77 -0.20 9.57
CA ILE A 60 14.55 -1.00 9.38
C ILE A 60 13.89 -0.68 8.03
N GLY A 61 13.89 0.59 7.61
CA GLY A 61 13.34 1.00 6.31
C GLY A 61 14.08 0.37 5.12
N ASP A 62 15.41 0.35 5.17
CA ASP A 62 16.27 -0.25 4.16
C ASP A 62 16.09 -1.78 4.10
N ASP A 63 15.99 -2.45 5.26
CA ASP A 63 15.73 -3.88 5.36
C ASP A 63 14.36 -4.26 4.78
N ILE A 64 13.33 -3.48 5.09
CA ILE A 64 11.98 -3.65 4.53
C ILE A 64 12.01 -3.45 3.01
N ALA A 65 12.74 -2.44 2.51
CA ALA A 65 12.85 -2.16 1.08
C ALA A 65 13.64 -3.24 0.32
N ALA A 66 14.55 -3.93 1.00
CA ALA A 66 15.35 -5.02 0.43
C ALA A 66 14.62 -6.38 0.38
N LEU A 67 13.41 -6.48 0.96
CA LEU A 67 12.64 -7.72 0.94
C LEU A 67 12.36 -8.19 -0.50
N PRO A 68 12.59 -9.48 -0.80
CA PRO A 68 12.27 -10.01 -2.11
C PRO A 68 10.76 -9.93 -2.37
N GLN A 69 10.38 -9.54 -3.58
CA GLN A 69 8.98 -9.59 -4.01
C GLN A 69 8.49 -11.04 -3.93
N ARG A 70 7.53 -11.31 -3.04
CA ARG A 70 6.93 -12.65 -2.93
C ARG A 70 5.85 -12.87 -3.97
N GLY A 71 5.59 -14.14 -4.26
CA GLY A 71 4.60 -14.54 -5.27
C GLY A 71 3.16 -14.18 -4.88
N LYS A 72 2.26 -14.16 -5.87
CA LYS A 72 0.87 -13.66 -5.74
C LYS A 72 -0.02 -14.38 -4.70
N THR A 73 0.45 -15.46 -4.10
CA THR A 73 -0.31 -16.34 -3.19
C THR A 73 0.21 -16.35 -1.76
N GLU A 74 1.30 -15.65 -1.48
CA GLU A 74 1.92 -15.62 -0.15
C GLU A 74 1.54 -14.32 0.57
N ARG A 75 1.10 -14.43 1.83
CA ARG A 75 0.86 -13.25 2.67
C ARG A 75 2.22 -12.74 3.15
N ASP A 76 2.66 -11.59 2.65
CA ASP A 76 3.76 -10.86 3.27
C ASP A 76 3.38 -10.43 4.69
N PRO A 77 4.35 -10.38 5.62
CA PRO A 77 4.14 -9.80 6.93
C PRO A 77 3.73 -8.33 6.80
N THR A 78 2.90 -7.83 7.72
CA THR A 78 2.57 -6.41 7.76
C THR A 78 3.80 -5.57 8.14
N ILE A 79 3.82 -4.28 7.82
CA ILE A 79 4.90 -3.37 8.30
C ILE A 79 5.03 -3.44 9.82
N ASP A 80 3.90 -3.54 10.55
CA ASP A 80 3.94 -3.70 12.01
C ASP A 80 4.73 -4.95 12.44
N GLN A 81 4.52 -6.09 11.76
CA GLN A 81 5.26 -7.31 12.02
C GLN A 81 6.74 -7.17 11.64
N LEU A 82 7.04 -6.58 10.48
CA LEU A 82 8.41 -6.36 10.03
C LEU A 82 9.18 -5.45 10.99
N VAL A 83 8.60 -4.31 11.38
CA VAL A 83 9.22 -3.38 12.32
C VAL A 83 9.47 -4.05 13.68
N GLN A 84 8.53 -4.87 14.14
CA GLN A 84 8.73 -5.63 15.38
C GLN A 84 9.85 -6.66 15.26
N ASP A 85 9.95 -7.38 14.15
CA ASP A 85 10.94 -8.43 13.97
C ASP A 85 12.35 -7.85 13.77
N TYR A 86 12.51 -6.84 12.91
CA TYR A 86 13.78 -6.12 12.75
C TYR A 86 14.16 -5.37 14.03
N GLY A 87 13.21 -4.72 14.69
CA GLY A 87 13.44 -4.04 15.97
C GLY A 87 13.92 -4.98 17.09
N LYS A 88 13.41 -6.22 17.16
CA LYS A 88 13.95 -7.25 18.06
C LYS A 88 15.39 -7.61 17.72
N GLY A 89 15.73 -7.66 16.43
CA GLY A 89 17.10 -7.86 15.96
C GLY A 89 18.04 -6.79 16.52
N ILE A 90 17.70 -5.52 16.31
CA ILE A 90 18.46 -4.37 16.85
C ILE A 90 18.61 -4.48 18.36
N LEU A 91 17.51 -4.70 19.10
CA LEU A 91 17.57 -4.84 20.56
C LEU A 91 18.47 -5.98 21.03
N SER A 92 18.51 -7.09 20.29
CA SER A 92 19.36 -8.23 20.62
C SER A 92 20.85 -7.97 20.43
N CYS A 93 21.23 -7.12 19.47
CA CYS A 93 22.61 -6.67 19.27
C CYS A 93 23.10 -5.74 20.40
N HIS A 94 22.16 -5.12 21.13
CA HIS A 94 22.41 -4.16 22.21
C HIS A 94 21.99 -4.70 23.59
N ASP A 95 21.99 -6.01 23.79
CA ASP A 95 21.48 -6.64 25.03
C ASP A 95 22.30 -6.26 26.28
N MET A 96 23.62 -6.13 26.11
CA MET A 96 24.60 -5.76 27.13
C MET A 96 24.68 -4.25 27.39
N ASP A 97 23.99 -3.42 26.60
CA ASP A 97 23.98 -1.97 26.79
C ASP A 97 23.21 -1.56 28.06
N PRO A 98 23.49 -0.36 28.60
CA PRO A 98 22.75 0.20 29.73
C PRO A 98 21.24 0.20 29.50
N ALA A 99 20.46 0.05 30.59
CA ALA A 99 19.00 0.03 30.51
C ALA A 99 18.41 1.26 29.81
N VAL A 100 18.97 2.44 30.09
CA VAL A 100 18.55 3.71 29.46
C VAL A 100 18.74 3.70 27.95
N THR A 101 19.84 3.11 27.45
CA THR A 101 20.11 2.99 26.01
C THR A 101 19.06 2.09 25.35
N LYS A 102 18.71 0.97 26.00
CA LYS A 102 17.66 0.07 25.51
C LYS A 102 16.28 0.73 25.48
N GLU A 103 15.96 1.57 26.48
CA GLU A 103 14.73 2.36 26.48
C GLU A 103 14.68 3.35 25.30
N VAL A 104 15.80 3.99 24.96
CA VAL A 104 15.90 4.89 23.79
C VAL A 104 15.72 4.13 22.48
N ILE A 105 16.36 2.95 22.34
CA ILE A 105 16.21 2.09 21.16
C ILE A 105 14.76 1.64 21.01
N GLN A 106 14.15 1.11 22.07
CA GLN A 106 12.74 0.68 22.06
C GLN A 106 11.80 1.84 21.70
N SER A 107 12.01 3.02 22.28
CA SER A 107 11.25 4.22 21.91
C SER A 107 11.39 4.57 20.44
N GLY A 108 12.58 4.42 19.85
CA GLY A 108 12.80 4.68 18.42
C GLY A 108 12.10 3.67 17.52
N ILE A 109 12.10 2.39 17.90
CA ILE A 109 11.34 1.34 17.20
C ILE A 109 9.83 1.66 17.25
N ASP A 110 9.31 2.02 18.42
CA ASP A 110 7.88 2.34 18.59
C ASP A 110 7.47 3.60 17.82
N ASP A 111 8.33 4.63 17.81
CA ASP A 111 8.13 5.86 17.02
C ASP A 111 8.08 5.54 15.53
N TYR A 112 9.04 4.75 15.02
CA TYR A 112 9.04 4.34 13.61
C TYR A 112 7.84 3.46 13.25
N ARG A 113 7.46 2.52 14.12
CA ARG A 113 6.26 1.68 13.94
C ARG A 113 5.01 2.52 13.76
N LYS A 114 4.84 3.54 14.60
CA LYS A 114 3.71 4.46 14.53
C LYS A 114 3.73 5.26 13.23
N GLU A 115 4.89 5.77 12.83
CA GLU A 115 5.05 6.51 11.58
C GLU A 115 4.73 5.62 10.37
N ALA A 116 5.36 4.45 10.27
CA ALA A 116 5.27 3.55 9.14
C ALA A 116 3.88 2.90 8.96
N THR A 117 3.03 2.95 10.00
CA THR A 117 1.65 2.44 9.98
C THR A 117 0.59 3.54 9.91
N THR A 118 1.00 4.81 9.75
CA THR A 118 0.09 5.93 9.56
C THR A 118 -0.33 6.04 8.10
N TRP A 119 -1.63 6.07 7.85
CA TRP A 119 -2.19 6.28 6.51
C TRP A 119 -1.81 7.66 5.95
N THR A 120 -1.39 7.69 4.69
CA THR A 120 -1.06 8.96 4.01
C THR A 120 -2.29 9.86 3.98
N PRO A 121 -2.13 11.19 4.14
CA PRO A 121 -3.21 12.14 3.96
C PRO A 121 -3.81 12.04 2.55
N GLU A 122 -5.13 12.12 2.49
CA GLU A 122 -5.86 12.07 1.23
C GLU A 122 -5.62 13.33 0.39
N ASP A 123 -5.30 13.13 -0.89
CA ASP A 123 -5.04 14.18 -1.87
C ASP A 123 -5.55 13.77 -3.25
N ARG A 124 -6.58 14.48 -3.74
CA ARG A 124 -7.19 14.25 -5.07
C ARG A 124 -6.16 14.25 -6.20
N SER A 125 -5.20 15.17 -6.15
CA SER A 125 -4.21 15.29 -7.21
C SER A 125 -3.30 14.06 -7.30
N GLN A 126 -2.98 13.45 -6.15
CA GLN A 126 -2.22 12.21 -6.11
C GLN A 126 -3.05 11.01 -6.56
N VAL A 127 -4.34 10.94 -6.17
CA VAL A 127 -5.26 9.91 -6.66
C VAL A 127 -5.35 9.97 -8.19
N ASP A 128 -5.58 11.15 -8.76
CA ASP A 128 -5.65 11.35 -10.21
C ASP A 128 -4.32 11.01 -10.90
N ALA A 129 -3.19 11.36 -10.29
CA ALA A 129 -1.87 11.02 -10.80
C ALA A 129 -1.64 9.50 -10.85
N TYR A 130 -2.02 8.76 -9.79
CA TYR A 130 -1.94 7.30 -9.78
C TYR A 130 -2.80 6.67 -10.88
N ILE A 131 -4.06 7.12 -11.00
CA ILE A 131 -4.98 6.65 -12.04
C ILE A 131 -4.38 6.89 -13.43
N LYS A 132 -3.96 8.14 -13.71
CA LYS A 132 -3.41 8.51 -15.01
C LYS A 132 -2.15 7.71 -15.32
N SER A 133 -1.24 7.60 -14.36
CA SER A 133 0.04 6.90 -14.52
C SER A 133 -0.16 5.42 -14.87
N ALA A 134 -1.07 4.73 -14.17
CA ALA A 134 -1.39 3.33 -14.48
C ALA A 134 -2.05 3.18 -15.86
N MET A 135 -3.04 4.02 -16.17
CA MET A 135 -3.72 4.00 -17.46
C MET A 135 -2.76 4.28 -18.62
N ASP A 136 -1.82 5.23 -18.47
CA ASP A 136 -0.80 5.52 -19.47
C ASP A 136 0.15 4.32 -19.68
N ARG A 137 0.61 3.67 -18.58
CA ARG A 137 1.50 2.50 -18.64
C ARG A 137 0.88 1.32 -19.38
N HIS A 138 -0.44 1.15 -19.26
CA HIS A 138 -1.17 0.02 -19.83
C HIS A 138 -2.02 0.41 -21.04
N GLY A 139 -1.73 1.54 -21.69
CA GLY A 139 -2.39 1.92 -22.95
C GLY A 139 -3.91 2.09 -22.84
N GLY A 140 -4.42 2.41 -21.66
CA GLY A 140 -5.85 2.56 -21.38
C GLY A 140 -6.56 1.28 -20.95
N ASP A 141 -5.87 0.14 -20.83
CA ASP A 141 -6.45 -1.11 -20.32
C ASP A 141 -6.79 -0.99 -18.83
N ILE A 142 -8.09 -0.98 -18.51
CA ILE A 142 -8.60 -0.76 -17.15
C ILE A 142 -8.25 -1.93 -16.24
N GLU A 143 -8.33 -3.16 -16.73
CA GLU A 143 -8.02 -4.36 -15.95
C GLU A 143 -6.54 -4.35 -15.58
N LYS A 144 -5.65 -4.18 -16.55
CA LYS A 144 -4.21 -4.13 -16.30
C LYS A 144 -3.80 -2.97 -15.42
N SER A 145 -4.43 -1.81 -15.58
CA SER A 145 -4.20 -0.66 -14.71
C SER A 145 -4.65 -0.91 -13.28
N PHE A 146 -5.78 -1.60 -13.09
CA PHE A 146 -6.23 -2.01 -11.75
C PHE A 146 -5.28 -3.04 -11.13
N GLU A 147 -4.86 -4.05 -11.89
CA GLU A 147 -3.92 -5.06 -11.42
C GLU A 147 -2.58 -4.44 -11.01
N ASP A 148 -2.08 -3.47 -11.76
CA ASP A 148 -0.85 -2.72 -11.46
C ASP A 148 -0.95 -1.99 -10.11
N LEU A 149 -2.00 -1.16 -9.92
CA LEU A 149 -2.18 -0.46 -8.65
C LEU A 149 -2.45 -1.41 -7.47
N ARG A 150 -3.18 -2.50 -7.70
CA ARG A 150 -3.40 -3.55 -6.69
C ARG A 150 -2.08 -4.19 -6.27
N ASP A 151 -1.25 -4.56 -7.24
CA ASP A 151 0.03 -5.23 -6.99
C ASP A 151 1.03 -4.26 -6.33
N MET A 152 1.00 -2.96 -6.65
CA MET A 152 1.77 -1.93 -5.91
C MET A 152 1.41 -1.91 -4.42
N ARG A 153 0.13 -2.05 -4.07
CA ARG A 153 -0.34 -2.13 -2.67
C ARG A 153 0.12 -3.37 -1.92
N TRP A 154 0.82 -4.29 -2.59
CA TRP A 154 1.43 -5.46 -1.94
C TRP A 154 2.85 -5.22 -1.47
N THR A 155 3.39 -4.04 -1.74
CA THR A 155 4.71 -3.66 -1.25
C THR A 155 4.59 -2.87 0.06
N PRO A 156 5.52 -3.07 1.01
CA PRO A 156 5.53 -2.32 2.27
C PRO A 156 5.53 -0.80 2.07
N ALA A 157 6.21 -0.29 1.03
CA ALA A 157 6.22 1.15 0.70
C ALA A 157 4.82 1.74 0.45
N HIS A 158 3.82 0.91 0.15
CA HIS A 158 2.49 1.32 -0.30
C HIS A 158 1.34 0.78 0.56
N PHE A 159 1.62 0.04 1.65
CA PHE A 159 0.57 -0.54 2.49
C PHE A 159 -0.38 0.50 3.10
N TYR A 160 0.16 1.64 3.50
CA TYR A 160 -0.59 2.72 4.14
C TYR A 160 -0.78 3.93 3.22
N ASP A 161 -0.69 3.74 1.90
CA ASP A 161 -0.98 4.80 0.93
C ASP A 161 -2.49 4.87 0.62
N SER A 162 -3.16 5.86 1.21
CA SER A 162 -4.58 6.13 1.01
C SER A 162 -4.90 6.48 -0.45
N ASN A 163 -4.04 7.27 -1.09
CA ASN A 163 -4.29 7.80 -2.43
C ASN A 163 -4.18 6.69 -3.48
N LEU A 164 -3.19 5.81 -3.34
CA LEU A 164 -3.06 4.60 -4.15
C LEU A 164 -4.26 3.65 -3.95
N ALA A 165 -4.71 3.47 -2.70
CA ALA A 165 -5.87 2.63 -2.40
C ALA A 165 -7.15 3.14 -3.08
N ILE A 166 -7.41 4.45 -2.99
CA ILE A 166 -8.56 5.09 -3.65
C ILE A 166 -8.45 4.98 -5.18
N ALA A 167 -7.26 5.18 -5.75
CA ALA A 167 -7.02 5.03 -7.17
C ALA A 167 -7.29 3.59 -7.67
N ALA A 168 -6.84 2.58 -6.93
CA ALA A 168 -7.13 1.19 -7.22
C ALA A 168 -8.63 0.88 -7.14
N ASP A 169 -9.33 1.41 -6.14
CA ASP A 169 -10.79 1.24 -5.99
C ASP A 169 -11.60 1.93 -7.11
N TYR A 170 -11.15 3.09 -7.60
CA TYR A 170 -11.71 3.73 -8.79
C TYR A 170 -11.59 2.82 -10.02
N LEU A 171 -10.40 2.29 -10.29
CA LEU A 171 -10.18 1.41 -11.46
C LEU A 171 -10.93 0.08 -11.32
N ARG A 172 -11.05 -0.47 -10.11
CA ARG A 172 -11.91 -1.63 -9.84
C ARG A 172 -13.36 -1.33 -10.19
N ALA A 173 -13.91 -0.20 -9.74
CA ALA A 173 -15.28 0.19 -10.03
C ALA A 173 -15.52 0.37 -11.54
N ARG A 174 -14.54 0.94 -12.27
CA ARG A 174 -14.58 0.99 -13.74
C ARG A 174 -14.61 -0.40 -14.36
N TRP A 175 -13.71 -1.28 -13.94
CA TRP A 175 -13.58 -2.63 -14.49
C TRP A 175 -14.85 -3.47 -14.26
N GLU A 176 -15.42 -3.45 -13.05
CA GLU A 176 -16.66 -4.17 -12.76
C GLU A 176 -17.84 -3.60 -13.56
N THR A 177 -17.88 -2.28 -13.78
CA THR A 177 -18.89 -1.66 -14.65
C THR A 177 -18.73 -2.11 -16.10
N GLN A 178 -17.50 -2.34 -16.57
CA GLN A 178 -17.21 -2.85 -17.92
C GLN A 178 -17.68 -4.31 -18.09
N LYS A 179 -17.54 -5.16 -17.06
CA LYS A 179 -17.97 -6.56 -17.11
C LYS A 179 -19.47 -6.74 -17.06
N TYR A 180 -20.15 -5.92 -16.25
CA TYR A 180 -21.57 -6.07 -15.96
C TYR A 180 -22.37 -4.91 -16.55
N ASN A 181 -22.82 -3.98 -15.71
CA ASN A 181 -23.51 -2.75 -16.04
C ASN A 181 -23.47 -1.82 -14.81
N ASN A 182 -23.97 -0.59 -14.95
CA ASN A 182 -23.96 0.43 -13.90
C ASN A 182 -24.74 -0.02 -12.63
N THR A 183 -25.92 -0.63 -12.79
CA THR A 183 -26.75 -1.06 -11.65
C THR A 183 -26.04 -2.10 -10.78
N THR A 184 -25.47 -3.14 -11.39
CA THR A 184 -24.73 -4.17 -10.67
C THR A 184 -23.50 -3.57 -9.99
N ALA A 185 -22.74 -2.74 -10.70
CA ALA A 185 -21.56 -2.08 -10.13
C ALA A 185 -21.91 -1.16 -8.94
N GLN A 186 -23.03 -0.43 -8.99
CA GLN A 186 -23.50 0.40 -7.87
C GLN A 186 -23.79 -0.44 -6.62
N ILE A 187 -24.46 -1.59 -6.77
CA ILE A 187 -24.77 -2.49 -5.65
C ILE A 187 -23.49 -3.05 -5.03
N GLU A 188 -22.53 -3.48 -5.85
CA GLU A 188 -21.25 -4.01 -5.38
C GLU A 188 -20.41 -2.96 -4.69
N VAL A 189 -20.32 -1.75 -5.25
CA VAL A 189 -19.63 -0.61 -4.61
C VAL A 189 -20.30 -0.22 -3.31
N GLY A 190 -21.62 -0.12 -3.27
CA GLY A 190 -22.37 0.19 -2.05
C GLY A 190 -22.13 -0.83 -0.95
N THR A 191 -22.22 -2.12 -1.28
CA THR A 191 -21.97 -3.23 -0.33
C THR A 191 -20.54 -3.19 0.20
N TYR A 192 -19.57 -2.98 -0.69
CA TYR A 192 -18.16 -2.89 -0.32
C TYR A 192 -17.88 -1.70 0.63
N LEU A 193 -18.45 -0.52 0.37
CA LEU A 193 -18.28 0.65 1.21
C LEU A 193 -18.97 0.47 2.58
N ASP A 194 -20.12 -0.19 2.61
CA ASP A 194 -20.83 -0.51 3.87
C ASP A 194 -20.06 -1.53 4.71
N ASP A 195 -19.48 -2.55 4.08
CA ASP A 195 -18.59 -3.50 4.76
C ASP A 195 -17.35 -2.80 5.32
N LYS A 196 -16.77 -1.85 4.58
CA LYS A 196 -15.65 -1.04 5.07
C LYS A 196 -16.03 -0.18 6.28
N LYS A 197 -17.17 0.52 6.23
CA LYS A 197 -17.69 1.32 7.36
C LYS A 197 -17.87 0.47 8.61
N GLN A 198 -18.22 -0.80 8.44
CA GLN A 198 -18.45 -1.76 9.53
C GLN A 198 -17.19 -2.55 9.92
N GLY A 199 -16.04 -2.34 9.26
CA GLY A 199 -14.81 -3.10 9.50
C GLY A 199 -14.92 -4.59 9.14
N LYS A 200 -15.82 -4.95 8.22
CA LYS A 200 -16.11 -6.33 7.80
C LYS A 200 -15.37 -6.76 6.54
N THR A 201 -14.70 -5.85 5.85
CA THR A 201 -13.97 -6.17 4.63
C THR A 201 -12.84 -7.15 4.93
N PRO A 202 -12.86 -8.36 4.33
CA PRO A 202 -11.79 -9.31 4.53
C PRO A 202 -10.47 -8.76 3.98
N GLN A 203 -9.39 -8.96 4.72
CA GLN A 203 -8.04 -8.62 4.26
C GLN A 203 -7.60 -9.67 3.22
N ASN A 204 -7.92 -9.39 1.96
CA ASN A 204 -7.50 -10.17 0.81
C ASN A 204 -6.19 -9.55 0.26
N GLY A 205 -5.06 -9.84 0.90
CA GLY A 205 -3.73 -9.36 0.53
C GLY A 205 -2.80 -9.16 1.74
N PRO A 206 -1.51 -8.88 1.51
CA PRO A 206 -0.54 -8.66 2.59
C PRO A 206 -0.72 -7.32 3.31
N GLY A 207 -1.17 -6.29 2.58
CA GLY A 207 -1.39 -4.96 3.12
C GLY A 207 -2.71 -4.83 3.89
N PRO A 208 -2.83 -3.84 4.80
CA PRO A 208 -4.07 -3.53 5.48
C PRO A 208 -5.14 -3.06 4.48
N VAL A 209 -6.41 -3.26 4.85
CA VAL A 209 -7.53 -2.64 4.15
C VAL A 209 -7.55 -1.16 4.53
N SER A 210 -7.54 -0.25 3.54
CA SER A 210 -7.67 1.18 3.81
C SER A 210 -8.97 1.49 4.53
N GLN A 211 -8.96 2.49 5.40
CA GLN A 211 -10.18 2.92 6.07
C GLN A 211 -11.19 3.45 5.06
N TYR A 212 -12.47 3.40 5.42
CA TYR A 212 -13.49 4.09 4.65
C TYR A 212 -13.24 5.60 4.69
N SER A 213 -13.43 6.28 3.57
CA SER A 213 -13.46 7.73 3.49
C SER A 213 -14.46 8.23 2.47
N LYS A 214 -14.84 9.51 2.60
CA LYS A 214 -15.71 10.17 1.61
C LYS A 214 -15.04 10.28 0.25
N LEU A 215 -13.72 10.53 0.22
CA LEU A 215 -13.00 10.63 -1.03
C LEU A 215 -13.00 9.30 -1.78
N GLN A 216 -12.80 8.19 -1.06
CA GLN A 216 -12.91 6.85 -1.61
C GLN A 216 -14.30 6.62 -2.23
N GLU A 217 -15.36 6.93 -1.49
CA GLU A 217 -16.74 6.79 -1.97
C GLU A 217 -16.98 7.58 -3.26
N GLU A 218 -16.59 8.85 -3.28
CA GLU A 218 -16.72 9.72 -4.45
C GLU A 218 -16.00 9.14 -5.67
N TYR A 219 -14.75 8.68 -5.51
CA TYR A 219 -13.98 8.10 -6.61
C TYR A 219 -14.55 6.78 -7.09
N MET A 220 -15.03 5.91 -6.20
CA MET A 220 -15.66 4.66 -6.63
C MET A 220 -16.89 4.91 -7.50
N TYR A 221 -17.78 5.82 -7.09
CA TYR A 221 -18.94 6.20 -7.90
C TYR A 221 -18.53 6.95 -9.19
N LYS A 222 -17.49 7.78 -9.14
CA LYS A 222 -16.90 8.39 -10.33
C LYS A 222 -16.42 7.34 -11.32
N GLY A 223 -15.77 6.26 -10.87
CA GLY A 223 -15.34 5.16 -11.72
C GLY A 223 -16.51 4.51 -12.46
N ILE A 224 -17.60 4.21 -11.76
CA ILE A 224 -18.82 3.69 -12.40
C ILE A 224 -19.32 4.65 -13.49
N ASN A 225 -19.47 5.93 -13.17
CA ASN A 225 -19.99 6.93 -14.10
C ASN A 225 -19.09 7.13 -15.32
N ASP A 226 -17.77 7.22 -15.11
CA ASP A 226 -16.80 7.39 -16.19
C ASP A 226 -16.86 6.19 -17.15
N GLN A 227 -16.94 4.96 -16.63
CA GLN A 227 -17.06 3.79 -17.49
C GLN A 227 -18.41 3.72 -18.20
N TRP A 228 -19.50 4.04 -17.50
CA TRP A 228 -20.83 4.08 -18.11
C TRP A 228 -20.87 5.06 -19.29
N ASN A 229 -20.36 6.28 -19.09
CA ASN A 229 -20.25 7.30 -20.13
C ASN A 229 -19.31 6.86 -21.26
N THR A 230 -18.24 6.13 -20.96
CA THR A 230 -17.33 5.58 -21.98
C THR A 230 -18.00 4.49 -22.82
N LEU A 231 -18.90 3.68 -22.27
CA LEU A 231 -19.61 2.63 -23.03
C LEU A 231 -20.78 3.19 -23.85
N HIS A 232 -21.40 4.26 -23.37
CA HIS A 232 -22.62 4.85 -23.96
C HIS A 232 -22.36 6.23 -24.56
N TRP A 233 -21.08 6.54 -24.88
CA TRP A 233 -20.68 7.83 -25.44
C TRP A 233 -21.42 8.15 -26.74
N TRP A 234 -21.68 7.11 -27.55
CA TRP A 234 -22.41 7.20 -28.79
C TRP A 234 -23.88 7.53 -28.51
N GLU A 235 -24.57 6.82 -27.61
CA GLU A 235 -25.94 7.13 -27.20
C GLU A 235 -26.10 8.56 -26.68
N GLN A 236 -25.11 9.08 -25.94
CA GLN A 236 -25.10 10.45 -25.44
C GLN A 236 -24.87 11.48 -26.56
N MET A 237 -23.96 11.22 -27.50
CA MET A 237 -23.81 12.06 -28.70
C MET A 237 -25.12 12.12 -29.50
N PHE A 238 -25.79 10.98 -29.67
CA PHE A 238 -27.02 10.91 -30.47
C PHE A 238 -28.25 11.51 -29.74
N ALA A 239 -28.36 11.34 -28.43
CA ALA A 239 -29.44 11.97 -27.64
C ALA A 239 -29.31 13.50 -27.56
N SER A 240 -28.11 14.05 -27.77
CA SER A 240 -27.84 15.48 -27.75
C SER A 240 -28.00 16.19 -29.11
N SER A 241 -28.21 15.44 -30.21
CA SER A 241 -28.41 16.00 -31.56
C SER A 241 -29.88 15.91 -32.00
N PRO A 242 -30.63 17.03 -32.08
CA PRO A 242 -32.04 17.02 -32.47
C PRO A 242 -32.30 16.71 -33.96
N ASP A 243 -31.26 16.59 -34.80
CA ASP A 243 -31.39 16.62 -36.27
C ASP A 243 -30.95 15.33 -37.03
N GLN A 244 -30.59 14.23 -36.36
CA GLN A 244 -30.18 13.00 -37.08
C GLN A 244 -31.33 11.99 -37.22
N THR A 245 -31.60 11.56 -38.47
CA THR A 245 -32.66 10.60 -38.78
C THR A 245 -32.17 9.15 -38.66
N ARG A 246 -33.11 8.23 -38.43
CA ARG A 246 -32.89 6.77 -38.30
C ARG A 246 -32.10 6.08 -39.43
N ALA A 247 -31.90 6.74 -40.57
CA ALA A 247 -31.15 6.22 -41.71
C ALA A 247 -29.63 6.44 -41.56
N ASP A 248 -29.21 7.58 -40.99
CA ASP A 248 -27.79 7.86 -40.70
C ASP A 248 -27.25 6.93 -39.60
N LEU A 249 -28.15 6.49 -38.71
CA LEU A 249 -27.93 5.52 -37.62
C LEU A 249 -27.48 4.12 -38.09
N VAL A 250 -27.91 3.67 -39.28
CA VAL A 250 -27.49 2.36 -39.81
C VAL A 250 -26.16 2.48 -40.55
N ALA A 251 -25.89 3.60 -41.21
CA ALA A 251 -24.62 3.81 -41.91
C ALA A 251 -23.43 3.90 -40.96
N ALA A 252 -23.53 4.66 -39.86
CA ALA A 252 -22.44 4.83 -38.90
C ALA A 252 -22.10 3.58 -38.08
N ALA A 253 -23.10 2.72 -37.80
CA ALA A 253 -22.88 1.45 -37.11
C ALA A 253 -22.18 0.41 -38.00
N PHE A 254 -22.41 0.46 -39.32
CA PHE A 254 -21.76 -0.46 -40.27
C PHE A 254 -20.35 0.00 -40.69
N GLU A 255 -20.05 1.31 -40.66
CA GLU A 255 -18.71 1.80 -40.99
C GLU A 255 -17.65 1.49 -39.91
N ASN A 256 -18.04 1.25 -38.65
CA ASN A 256 -17.11 0.86 -37.56
C ASN A 256 -16.98 -0.66 -37.35
N ASP A 257 -17.77 -1.49 -38.02
CA ASP A 257 -17.68 -2.96 -37.92
C ASP A 257 -16.74 -3.57 -39.00
N VAL A 258 -16.06 -2.71 -39.77
CA VAL A 258 -15.07 -3.10 -40.79
C VAL A 258 -13.79 -2.27 -40.62
N SER A 259 -13.07 -2.48 -39.51
CA SER A 259 -11.65 -2.10 -39.38
C SER A 259 -10.93 -2.92 -38.31
#